data_AF-A0A7S0HWM6-F1
#
_entry.id   AF-A0A7S0HWM6-F1
#
_cell.length_a   1.000
_cell.length_b   1.000
_cell.length_c   1.000
_cell.angle_alpha   90.00
_cell.angle_beta   90.00
_cell.angle_gamma   90.00
#
_symmetry.space_group_name_H-M   'P 1'
#
loop_
_entity.id
_entity.type
_entity.pdbx_description
1 polymer ?
#
loop_
_entity_poly.entity_id
_entity_poly.type
_entity_poly.pdbx_seq_one_letter_code
_entity_poly.pdbx_strand_id
1 'polypeptide(L)'
;QPDRLNLFWYFGLRAPLQFSEMATMMYISLSWAGFLTLLSARNDGPFWTSPPGAHLLCAFAFSVTATALIGGLLKADAISFWACPVGHMGVTLLYNLAMFLALDLVKVLSNRLL
;
A
#
# COMPACT_ATOMS: atom_id res chain seq x y z
N GLN A 1 22.48 7.16 -14.94
CA GLN A 1 22.68 5.70 -15.06
C GLN A 1 21.47 5.04 -14.44
N PRO A 2 20.82 4.05 -15.06
CA PRO A 2 19.70 3.41 -14.38
C PRO A 2 20.24 2.51 -13.28
N ASP A 3 19.92 2.89 -12.04
CA ASP A 3 20.26 2.11 -10.87
C ASP A 3 19.66 0.71 -11.01
N ARG A 4 20.51 -0.31 -11.07
CA ARG A 4 20.12 -1.72 -11.25
C ARG A 4 19.17 -2.24 -10.16
N LEU A 5 18.95 -1.45 -9.10
CA LEU A 5 18.09 -1.75 -7.95
C LEU A 5 16.68 -1.17 -8.09
N ASN A 6 16.34 -0.51 -9.20
CA ASN A 6 15.05 0.13 -9.35
C ASN A 6 13.93 -0.91 -9.62
N LEU A 7 13.08 -1.16 -8.62
CA LEU A 7 12.04 -2.20 -8.65
C LEU A 7 11.12 -2.06 -9.88
N PHE A 8 10.78 -0.84 -10.28
CA PHE A 8 9.94 -0.57 -11.44
C PHE A 8 10.59 -1.00 -12.76
N TRP A 9 11.92 -0.88 -12.87
CA TRP A 9 12.67 -1.30 -14.06
C TRP A 9 12.70 -2.82 -14.20
N TYR A 10 12.72 -3.55 -13.09
CA TYR A 10 12.61 -5.01 -13.06
C TYR A 10 11.27 -5.49 -13.66
N PHE A 11 10.18 -4.77 -13.37
CA PHE A 11 8.86 -5.04 -13.94
C PHE A 11 8.65 -4.47 -15.37
N GLY A 12 9.69 -3.93 -16.00
CA GLY A 12 9.61 -3.38 -17.36
C GLY A 12 8.91 -2.03 -17.48
N LEU A 13 8.59 -1.39 -16.35
CA LEU A 13 7.96 -0.07 -16.30
C LEU A 13 9.04 1.01 -16.42
N ARG A 14 9.28 1.45 -17.66
CA ARG A 14 10.34 2.42 -18.00
C ARG A 14 9.83 3.83 -18.29
N ALA A 15 8.53 4.07 -18.17
CA ALA A 15 7.95 5.39 -18.39
C ALA A 15 8.38 6.35 -17.27
N PRO A 16 8.92 7.54 -17.59
CA PRO A 16 9.22 8.54 -16.57
C PRO A 16 7.91 9.04 -15.95
N LEU A 17 7.79 8.98 -14.63
CA LEU A 17 6.60 9.46 -13.94
C LEU A 17 6.64 10.98 -13.76
N GLN A 18 5.48 11.59 -13.91
CA GLN A 18 5.26 12.98 -13.51
C GLN A 18 5.16 13.11 -11.98
N PHE A 19 5.39 14.32 -11.47
CA PHE A 19 5.29 14.61 -10.04
C PHE A 19 3.91 14.26 -9.46
N SER A 20 2.84 14.56 -10.20
CA SER A 20 1.46 14.25 -9.84
C SER A 20 1.21 12.74 -9.68
N GLU A 21 1.84 11.92 -10.52
CA GLU A 21 1.73 10.45 -10.47
C GLU A 21 2.51 9.90 -9.27
N MET A 22 3.69 10.43 -8.96
CA MET A 22 4.47 10.06 -7.78
C MET A 22 3.75 10.41 -6.47
N ALA A 23 3.14 11.61 -6.40
CA ALA A 23 2.34 12.02 -5.25
C ALA A 23 1.13 11.10 -5.05
N THR A 24 0.47 10.70 -6.14
CA THR A 24 -0.64 9.74 -6.12
C THR A 24 -0.20 8.40 -5.54
N MET A 25 0.93 7.85 -6.02
CA MET A 25 1.48 6.59 -5.52
C MET A 25 1.80 6.65 -4.02
N MET A 26 2.34 7.79 -3.56
CA MET A 26 2.60 8.01 -2.14
C MET A 26 1.30 7.94 -1.31
N TYR A 27 0.23 8.61 -1.74
CA TYR A 27 -1.05 8.58 -1.04
C TYR A 27 -1.69 7.19 -0.99
N ILE A 28 -1.70 6.48 -2.12
CA ILE A 28 -2.20 5.10 -2.18
C ILE A 28 -1.38 4.21 -1.24
N SER A 29 -0.05 4.35 -1.30
CA SER A 29 0.86 3.57 -0.49
C SER A 29 0.65 3.82 1.00
N LEU A 30 0.54 5.09 1.41
CA LEU A 30 0.34 5.48 2.81
C LEU A 30 -0.99 4.94 3.35
N SER A 31 -2.07 5.08 2.56
CA SER A 31 -3.40 4.58 2.93
C SER A 31 -3.36 3.06 3.14
N TRP A 32 -2.84 2.30 2.16
CA TRP A 32 -2.75 0.85 2.26
C TRP A 32 -1.85 0.36 3.39
N ALA A 33 -0.65 0.95 3.52
CA ALA A 33 0.29 0.59 4.57
C ALA A 33 -0.34 0.82 5.96
N GLY A 34 -1.05 1.92 6.16
CA GLY A 34 -1.75 2.21 7.42
C GLY A 34 -2.82 1.17 7.79
N PHE A 35 -3.60 0.69 6.83
CA PHE A 35 -4.58 -0.37 7.14
C PHE A 35 -3.94 -1.73 7.36
N LEU A 36 -2.91 -2.07 6.59
CA LEU A 36 -2.19 -3.33 6.75
C LEU A 36 -1.51 -3.41 8.12
N THR A 37 -0.97 -2.30 8.63
CA THR A 37 -0.39 -2.26 9.99
C THR A 37 -1.45 -2.34 11.08
N LEU A 38 -2.62 -1.70 10.91
CA LEU A 38 -3.74 -1.89 11.84
C LEU A 38 -4.24 -3.34 11.85
N LEU A 39 -4.26 -3.98 10.69
CA LEU A 39 -4.63 -5.38 10.53
C LEU A 39 -3.63 -6.32 11.22
N SER A 40 -2.32 -6.04 11.16
CA SER A 40 -1.31 -6.85 11.87
C SER A 40 -1.29 -6.58 13.37
N ALA A 41 -1.51 -5.34 13.81
CA ALA A 41 -1.50 -4.94 15.23
C ALA A 41 -2.69 -5.49 16.03
N ARG A 42 -3.74 -5.97 15.36
CA ARG A 42 -4.94 -6.54 16.01
C ARG A 42 -4.65 -7.77 16.88
N ASN A 43 -3.59 -8.51 16.58
CA ASN A 43 -3.31 -9.79 17.22
C ASN A 43 -1.82 -9.94 17.53
N ASP A 44 -1.52 -10.51 18.69
CA ASP A 44 -0.16 -10.84 19.13
C ASP A 44 0.42 -12.06 18.40
N GLY A 45 -0.43 -12.88 17.78
CA GLY A 45 -0.02 -13.99 16.93
C GLY A 45 0.17 -13.61 15.45
N PRO A 46 0.55 -14.58 14.60
CA PRO A 46 0.61 -14.41 13.15
C PRO A 46 -0.74 -13.94 12.61
N PHE A 47 -0.74 -13.10 11.58
CA PHE A 47 -1.95 -12.48 11.02
C PHE A 47 -3.09 -13.48 10.76
N TRP A 48 -2.76 -14.67 10.27
CA TRP A 48 -3.71 -15.73 9.87
C TRP A 48 -4.38 -16.46 11.03
N THR A 49 -3.94 -16.26 12.27
CA THR A 49 -4.47 -17.02 13.42
C THR A 49 -5.82 -16.52 13.93
N SER A 50 -6.21 -15.31 13.55
CA SER A 50 -7.50 -14.72 13.91
C SER A 50 -8.07 -14.00 12.69
N PRO A 51 -9.36 -14.17 12.34
CA PRO A 51 -9.96 -13.42 11.26
C PRO A 51 -10.20 -11.95 11.67
N PRO A 52 -10.13 -10.99 10.73
CA PRO A 52 -10.50 -9.60 11.00
C PRO A 52 -12.00 -9.49 11.30
N GLY A 53 -12.34 -8.70 12.34
CA GLY A 53 -13.73 -8.38 12.65
C GLY A 53 -14.39 -7.59 11.52
N ALA A 54 -15.71 -7.76 11.35
CA ALA A 54 -16.47 -7.15 10.26
C ALA A 54 -16.36 -5.62 10.20
N HIS A 55 -16.27 -4.94 11.35
CA HIS A 55 -16.10 -3.49 11.43
C HIS A 55 -14.78 -3.01 10.79
N LEU A 56 -13.71 -3.78 10.96
CA LEU A 56 -12.39 -3.44 10.43
C LEU A 56 -12.33 -3.63 8.91
N LEU A 57 -12.97 -4.69 8.41
CA LEU A 57 -13.13 -4.92 6.96
C LEU A 57 -13.97 -3.84 6.31
N CYS A 58 -15.05 -3.41 6.97
CA CYS A 58 -15.89 -2.31 6.48
C CYS A 58 -15.10 -0.99 6.44
N ALA A 59 -14.33 -0.68 7.49
CA ALA A 59 -13.47 0.50 7.53
C ALA A 59 -12.41 0.48 6.41
N PHE A 60 -11.80 -0.68 6.16
CA PHE A 60 -10.86 -0.88 5.06
C PHE A 60 -11.53 -0.66 3.70
N ALA A 61 -12.65 -1.32 3.44
CA ALA A 61 -13.38 -1.19 2.18
C ALA A 61 -13.84 0.25 1.94
N PHE A 62 -14.36 0.92 2.97
CA PHE A 62 -14.78 2.32 2.88
C PHE A 62 -13.59 3.24 2.62
N SER A 63 -12.45 3.04 3.28
CA SER A 63 -11.29 3.89 3.09
C SER A 63 -10.60 3.70 1.73
N VAL A 64 -10.50 2.46 1.24
CA VAL A 64 -9.99 2.19 -0.12
C VAL A 64 -10.91 2.81 -1.15
N THR A 65 -12.22 2.65 -0.97
CA THR A 65 -13.23 3.25 -1.87
C THR A 65 -13.17 4.78 -1.80
N ALA A 66 -13.09 5.37 -0.60
CA ALA A 66 -12.95 6.81 -0.44
C ALA A 66 -11.66 7.32 -1.07
N THR A 67 -10.54 6.62 -0.92
CA THR A 67 -9.26 6.99 -1.54
C THR A 67 -9.36 6.95 -3.06
N ALA A 68 -9.99 5.91 -3.64
CA ALA A 68 -10.20 5.79 -5.08
C ALA A 68 -11.18 6.86 -5.61
N LEU A 69 -12.23 7.15 -4.86
CA LEU A 69 -13.32 8.04 -5.27
C LEU A 69 -12.93 9.51 -5.11
N ILE A 70 -12.31 9.88 -3.99
CA ILE A 70 -11.71 11.21 -3.78
C ILE A 70 -10.58 11.43 -4.78
N GLY A 71 -9.72 10.43 -5.00
CA GLY A 71 -8.64 10.52 -5.96
C GLY A 71 -9.11 10.67 -7.42
N GLY A 72 -10.25 10.06 -7.76
CA GLY A 72 -10.87 10.15 -9.09
C GLY A 72 -11.68 11.44 -9.30
N LEU A 73 -12.35 11.95 -8.26
CA LEU A 73 -13.19 13.15 -8.33
C LEU A 73 -12.40 14.45 -8.17
N LEU A 74 -11.36 14.46 -7.33
CA LEU A 74 -10.45 15.59 -7.24
C LEU A 74 -9.54 15.57 -8.48
N LYS A 75 -10.05 16.07 -9.60
CA LYS A 75 -9.24 16.45 -10.75
C LYS A 75 -8.52 17.76 -10.41
N ALA A 76 -7.68 17.71 -9.39
CA ALA A 76 -6.80 18.81 -9.03
C ALA A 76 -5.60 18.77 -9.99
N ASP A 77 -5.22 19.90 -10.56
CA ASP A 77 -4.05 20.02 -11.45
C ASP A 77 -2.73 19.51 -10.82
N ALA A 78 -2.71 19.29 -9.50
CA ALA A 78 -1.57 18.76 -8.74
C ALA A 78 -1.60 17.24 -8.48
N ILE A 79 -2.78 16.60 -8.36
CA ILE A 79 -2.90 15.17 -7.97
C ILE A 79 -4.02 14.56 -8.81
N SER A 80 -3.68 13.68 -9.75
CA SER A 80 -4.66 13.00 -10.59
C SER A 80 -4.45 11.49 -10.49
N PHE A 81 -5.38 10.80 -9.83
CA PHE A 81 -5.31 9.34 -9.72
C PHE A 81 -5.51 8.64 -11.07
N TRP A 82 -6.19 9.30 -12.01
CA TRP A 82 -6.34 8.83 -13.39
C TRP A 82 -5.05 8.94 -14.21
N ALA A 83 -4.07 9.73 -13.77
CA ALA A 83 -2.81 9.87 -14.47
C ALA A 83 -1.84 8.71 -14.15
N CYS A 84 -1.90 8.14 -12.94
CA CYS A 84 -0.95 7.11 -12.55
C CYS A 84 -1.17 5.80 -13.33
N PRO A 85 -0.15 5.26 -14.03
CA PRO A 85 -0.29 4.00 -14.73
C PRO A 85 -0.53 2.84 -13.74
N VAL A 86 -1.53 2.01 -14.02
CA VAL A 86 -1.95 0.89 -13.15
C VAL A 86 -0.81 -0.06 -12.79
N GLY A 87 0.16 -0.23 -13.69
CA GLY A 87 1.36 -1.04 -13.43
C GLY A 87 2.20 -0.52 -12.25
N HIS A 88 2.37 0.79 -12.11
CA HIS A 88 3.13 1.38 -11.00
C HIS A 88 2.37 1.26 -9.68
N MET A 89 1.05 1.46 -9.71
CA MET A 89 0.19 1.24 -8.54
C MET A 89 0.25 -0.22 -8.05
N GLY A 90 0.24 -1.18 -8.98
CA GLY A 90 0.37 -2.60 -8.66
C GLY A 90 1.70 -2.95 -7.99
N VAL A 91 2.81 -2.39 -8.47
CA VAL A 91 4.13 -2.59 -7.86
C VAL A 91 4.20 -1.99 -6.45
N THR A 92 3.63 -0.80 -6.23
CA THR A 92 3.56 -0.22 -4.87
C THR A 92 2.71 -1.03 -3.91
N LEU A 93 1.62 -1.62 -4.40
CA LEU A 93 0.77 -2.50 -3.62
C LEU A 93 1.54 -3.78 -3.23
N LEU A 94 2.25 -4.38 -4.18
CA LEU A 94 3.07 -5.56 -3.95
C LEU A 94 4.20 -5.29 -2.94
N TYR A 95 4.83 -4.12 -3.03
CA TYR A 95 5.80 -3.66 -2.04
C TYR A 95 5.18 -3.57 -0.64
N ASN A 96 4.01 -2.94 -0.51
CA ASN A 96 3.34 -2.81 0.79
C ASN A 96 2.92 -4.16 1.38
N LEU A 97 2.49 -5.11 0.54
CA LEU A 97 2.19 -6.47 0.97
C LEU A 97 3.45 -7.21 1.48
N ALA A 98 4.57 -7.07 0.77
CA ALA A 98 5.83 -7.67 1.19
C ALA A 98 6.30 -7.07 2.54
N MET A 99 6.21 -5.76 2.70
CA MET A 99 6.54 -5.08 3.96
C MET A 99 5.59 -5.45 5.10
N PHE A 100 4.31 -5.66 4.81
CA PHE A 100 3.34 -6.15 5.77
C PHE A 100 3.73 -7.55 6.31
N LEU A 101 4.14 -8.48 5.44
CA LEU A 101 4.61 -9.80 5.86
C LEU A 101 5.88 -9.71 6.72
N ALA A 102 6.81 -8.83 6.35
CA ALA A 102 8.00 -8.57 7.14
C ALA A 102 7.65 -8.02 8.54
N LEU A 103 6.70 -7.08 8.62
CA LEU A 103 6.21 -6.54 9.88
C LEU A 103 5.50 -7.58 10.74
N ASP A 104 4.66 -8.44 10.14
CA ASP A 104 3.98 -9.52 10.87
C ASP A 104 4.99 -10.51 11.45
N LEU A 105 6.05 -10.84 10.70
CA LEU A 105 7.13 -11.70 11.17
C LEU A 105 7.90 -11.06 12.33
N VAL A 106 8.29 -9.79 12.22
CA VAL A 106 9.00 -9.06 13.29
C VAL A 106 8.15 -8.99 14.55
N LYS A 107 6.85 -8.70 14.43
CA LYS A 107 5.90 -8.70 15.55
C LYS A 107 5.87 -10.06 16.26
N VAL A 108 5.72 -11.15 15.50
CA VAL A 108 5.68 -12.50 16.07
C VAL A 108 6.99 -12.88 16.76
N LEU A 109 8.14 -12.54 16.16
CA LEU A 109 9.44 -12.76 16.80
C LEU A 109 9.56 -11.96 18.10
N SER A 110 9.14 -10.70 18.10
CA SER A 110 9.17 -9.85 19.29
C SER A 110 8.32 -10.45 20.42
N ASN A 111 7.11 -10.92 20.13
CA ASN A 111 6.21 -11.55 21.11
C ASN A 111 6.66 -12.95 21.56
N ARG A 112 7.66 -13.55 20.91
CA ARG A 112 8.26 -14.82 21.33
C ARG A 112 9.52 -14.62 22.17
N LEU A 113 10.19 -13.48 22.02
CA LEU A 113 11.44 -13.16 22.70
C LEU A 113 11.22 -12.36 23.99
N LEU A 114 10.17 -11.53 24.05
CA LEU A 114 9.68 -10.85 25.24
C LEU A 114 8.62 -11.70 25.97
#